data_AF-A0A350M1T2-F1
#
_entry.id   AF-A0A350M1T2-F1
#
_cell.length_a   1.000
_cell.length_b   1.000
_cell.length_c   1.000
_cell.angle_alpha   90.00
_cell.angle_beta   90.00
_cell.angle_gamma   90.00
#
_symmetry.space_group_name_H-M   'P 1'
#
loop_
_entity.id
_entity.type
_entity.pdbx_description
1 polymer ?
#
loop_
_entity_poly.entity_id
_entity_poly.type
_entity_poly.pdbx_seq_one_letter_code
_entity_poly.pdbx_strand_id
1 'polypeptide(L)'
;MLSIFRKQKIQVQELATEFVDAFLPTVYEGFPEVAAIINESIEFVQSPKVDPEDLDRFLLICLAANTMAVQQCFSSEYDQAIIRNVLENVALKGGVTYEDLHRAVHSSEKFIAKVNHPSKNILYGMSKAIFYKYNLSQFQVEYFRKLNSPNPIFLKRLDDALECFLWNWEDHSNN
;
A
#
# COMPACT_ATOMS: atom_id res chain seq x y z
N MET A 1 -5.79 17.47 31.89
CA MET A 1 -5.78 16.07 31.42
C MET A 1 -6.97 15.75 30.51
N LEU A 2 -8.23 15.75 30.97
CA LEU A 2 -9.40 15.44 30.12
C LEU A 2 -9.51 16.25 28.81
N SER A 3 -9.23 17.55 28.85
CA SER A 3 -9.22 18.42 27.65
C SER A 3 -8.10 18.05 26.65
N ILE A 4 -6.95 17.58 27.14
CA ILE A 4 -5.80 17.20 26.31
C ILE A 4 -6.11 15.91 25.56
N PHE A 5 -6.64 14.89 26.25
CA PHE A 5 -7.06 13.63 25.64
C PHE A 5 -8.16 13.82 24.59
N ARG A 6 -9.11 14.74 24.85
CA ARG A 6 -10.15 15.08 23.88
C ARG A 6 -9.57 15.72 22.61
N LYS A 7 -8.64 16.66 22.75
CA LYS A 7 -7.97 17.31 21.62
C LYS A 7 -7.18 16.31 20.78
N GLN A 8 -6.40 15.45 21.42
CA GLN A 8 -5.61 14.41 20.75
C GLN A 8 -6.52 13.44 19.97
N LYS A 9 -7.65 13.02 20.56
CA LYS A 9 -8.62 12.16 19.86
C LYS A 9 -9.20 12.84 18.61
N ILE A 10 -9.56 14.11 18.71
CA ILE A 10 -10.08 14.90 17.57
C ILE A 10 -9.02 14.97 16.46
N GLN A 11 -7.78 15.28 16.82
CA GLN A 11 -6.66 15.35 15.87
C GLN A 11 -6.42 14.03 15.13
N VAL A 12 -6.49 12.89 15.83
CA VAL A 12 -6.37 11.56 15.20
C VAL A 12 -7.50 11.31 14.20
N GLN A 13 -8.73 11.70 14.54
CA GLN A 13 -9.89 11.53 13.65
C GLN A 13 -9.80 12.41 12.41
N GLU A 14 -9.37 13.67 12.58
CA GLU A 14 -9.16 14.62 11.49
C GLU A 14 -8.05 14.12 10.54
N LEU A 15 -6.89 13.74 11.09
CA LEU A 15 -5.77 13.21 10.31
C LEU A 15 -6.15 11.93 9.54
N ALA A 16 -6.85 11.00 10.17
CA ALA A 16 -7.31 9.78 9.52
C ALA A 16 -8.33 10.06 8.40
N THR A 17 -9.18 11.07 8.57
CA THR A 17 -10.17 11.47 7.56
C THR A 17 -9.47 12.14 6.38
N GLU A 18 -8.56 13.07 6.63
CA GLU A 18 -7.75 13.74 5.62
C GLU A 18 -6.96 12.73 4.77
N PHE A 19 -6.27 11.79 5.42
CA PHE A 19 -5.57 10.71 4.72
C PHE A 19 -6.52 9.92 3.82
N VAL A 20 -7.64 9.43 4.34
CA VAL A 20 -8.57 8.57 3.57
C VAL A 20 -9.18 9.31 2.39
N ASP A 21 -9.55 10.58 2.57
CA ASP A 21 -10.17 11.41 1.53
C ASP A 21 -9.20 11.73 0.38
N ALA A 22 -7.88 11.80 0.65
CA ALA A 22 -6.88 11.96 -0.40
C ALA A 22 -6.40 10.61 -0.98
N PHE A 23 -6.26 9.59 -0.12
CA PHE A 23 -5.71 8.28 -0.47
C PHE A 23 -6.61 7.49 -1.42
N LEU A 24 -7.92 7.40 -1.12
CA LEU A 24 -8.82 6.57 -1.92
C LEU A 24 -8.93 7.05 -3.37
N PRO A 25 -9.16 8.35 -3.67
CA PRO A 25 -9.13 8.83 -5.05
C PRO A 25 -7.79 8.57 -5.73
N THR A 26 -6.67 8.83 -5.03
CA THR A 26 -5.33 8.56 -5.57
C THR A 26 -5.18 7.10 -6.01
N VAL A 27 -5.64 6.16 -5.17
CA VAL A 27 -5.61 4.72 -5.49
C VAL A 27 -6.54 4.36 -6.65
N TYR A 28 -7.76 4.89 -6.66
CA TYR A 28 -8.77 4.57 -7.68
C TYR A 28 -8.40 5.11 -9.06
N GLU A 29 -7.88 6.33 -9.12
CA GLU A 29 -7.47 6.98 -10.37
C GLU A 29 -6.08 6.53 -10.82
N GLY A 30 -5.19 6.19 -9.87
CA GLY A 30 -3.81 5.81 -10.17
C GLY A 30 -3.64 4.33 -10.56
N PHE A 31 -4.50 3.41 -10.11
CA PHE A 31 -4.33 2.00 -10.43
C PHE A 31 -4.38 1.68 -11.94
N PRO A 32 -5.28 2.26 -12.75
CA PRO A 32 -5.25 2.07 -14.21
C PRO A 32 -3.91 2.44 -14.85
N GLU A 33 -3.26 3.51 -14.37
CA GLU A 33 -1.93 3.92 -14.83
C GLU A 33 -0.84 2.91 -14.43
N VAL A 34 -0.90 2.38 -13.21
CA VAL A 34 0.00 1.30 -12.77
C VAL A 34 -0.21 0.05 -13.61
N ALA A 35 -1.47 -0.32 -13.90
CA ALA A 35 -1.79 -1.45 -14.76
C ALA A 35 -1.26 -1.24 -16.20
N ALA A 36 -1.37 -0.03 -16.75
CA ALA A 36 -0.78 0.34 -18.04
C ALA A 36 0.74 0.19 -18.03
N ILE A 37 1.43 0.72 -17.01
CA ILE A 37 2.89 0.58 -16.84
C ILE A 37 3.31 -0.89 -16.82
N ILE A 38 2.56 -1.75 -16.13
CA ILE A 38 2.82 -3.20 -16.08
C ILE A 38 2.58 -3.83 -17.45
N ASN A 39 1.46 -3.51 -18.10
CA ASN A 39 1.05 -4.14 -19.35
C ASN A 39 1.91 -3.75 -20.56
N GLU A 40 2.50 -2.54 -20.54
CA GLU A 40 3.34 -1.97 -21.58
C GLU A 40 4.84 -2.13 -21.30
N SER A 41 5.20 -2.82 -20.21
CA SER A 41 6.58 -3.01 -19.81
C SER A 41 7.35 -3.89 -20.80
N ILE A 42 8.43 -3.33 -21.37
CA ILE A 42 9.35 -4.02 -22.29
C ILE A 42 10.15 -5.12 -21.60
N GLU A 43 10.21 -5.12 -20.26
CA GLU A 43 10.88 -6.16 -19.49
C GLU A 43 10.12 -7.50 -19.46
N PHE A 44 8.87 -7.50 -19.96
CA PHE A 44 8.08 -8.71 -20.16
C PHE A 44 8.11 -9.18 -21.61
N VAL A 45 8.22 -10.50 -21.81
CA VAL A 45 8.20 -11.14 -23.14
C VAL A 45 6.81 -11.15 -23.76
N GLN A 46 5.77 -10.98 -22.94
CA GLN A 46 4.38 -10.83 -23.35
C GLN A 46 3.66 -9.98 -22.29
N SER A 47 2.63 -9.24 -22.69
CA SER A 47 1.86 -8.41 -21.75
C SER A 47 1.21 -9.27 -20.64
N PRO A 48 1.35 -8.88 -19.36
CA PRO A 48 0.68 -9.54 -18.24
C PRO A 48 -0.86 -9.48 -18.28
N LYS A 49 -1.44 -8.52 -19.02
CA LYS A 49 -2.88 -8.28 -19.09
C LYS A 49 -3.52 -8.07 -17.71
N VAL A 50 -2.86 -7.26 -16.86
CA VAL A 50 -3.46 -6.76 -15.62
C VAL A 50 -4.72 -5.99 -15.98
N ASP A 51 -5.84 -6.38 -15.38
CA ASP A 51 -7.11 -5.71 -15.54
C ASP A 51 -7.08 -4.39 -14.74
N PRO A 52 -7.29 -3.22 -15.37
CA PRO A 52 -7.33 -1.94 -14.65
C PRO A 52 -8.49 -1.86 -13.65
N GLU A 53 -9.43 -2.81 -13.65
CA GLU A 53 -10.53 -2.92 -12.69
C GLU A 53 -10.23 -3.89 -11.52
N ASP A 54 -9.14 -4.68 -11.54
CA ASP A 54 -8.73 -5.58 -10.43
C ASP A 54 -8.06 -4.81 -9.27
N LEU A 55 -8.79 -3.85 -8.73
CA LEU A 55 -8.31 -2.85 -7.79
C LEU A 55 -8.10 -3.38 -6.37
N ASP A 56 -8.88 -4.37 -5.93
CA ASP A 56 -8.96 -4.77 -4.52
C ASP A 56 -7.60 -5.17 -3.94
N ARG A 57 -6.80 -5.92 -4.72
CA ARG A 57 -5.46 -6.35 -4.31
C ARG A 57 -4.51 -5.18 -4.21
N PHE A 58 -4.61 -4.23 -5.13
CA PHE A 58 -3.80 -3.02 -5.14
C PHE A 58 -4.13 -2.13 -3.94
N LEU A 59 -5.41 -1.88 -3.69
CA LEU A 59 -5.89 -1.11 -2.54
C LEU A 59 -5.36 -1.70 -1.23
N LEU A 60 -5.45 -3.02 -1.04
CA LEU A 60 -4.97 -3.68 0.17
C LEU A 60 -3.45 -3.56 0.34
N ILE A 61 -2.67 -3.59 -0.74
CA ILE A 61 -1.21 -3.38 -0.69
C ILE A 61 -0.88 -1.95 -0.30
N CYS A 62 -1.51 -0.95 -0.95
CA CYS A 62 -1.29 0.46 -0.66
C CYS A 62 -1.72 0.81 0.77
N LEU A 63 -2.85 0.28 1.23
CA LEU A 63 -3.34 0.52 2.58
C LEU A 63 -2.42 -0.11 3.64
N ALA A 64 -1.99 -1.36 3.44
CA ALA A 64 -1.03 -2.03 4.33
C ALA A 64 0.34 -1.33 4.37
N ALA A 65 0.80 -0.80 3.24
CA ALA A 65 2.04 -0.06 3.21
C ALA A 65 1.95 1.26 4.00
N ASN A 66 0.81 1.95 3.92
CA ASN A 66 0.56 3.14 4.72
C ASN A 66 0.40 2.83 6.22
N THR A 67 -0.23 1.71 6.61
CA THR A 67 -0.28 1.31 8.04
C THR A 67 1.11 0.98 8.58
N MET A 68 1.97 0.32 7.77
CA MET A 68 3.37 0.11 8.11
C MET A 68 4.16 1.42 8.25
N ALA A 69 3.85 2.44 7.43
CA ALA A 69 4.49 3.76 7.52
C ALA A 69 4.06 4.48 8.81
N VAL A 70 2.77 4.47 9.15
CA VAL A 70 2.25 5.02 10.41
C VAL A 70 2.96 4.39 11.62
N GLN A 71 3.16 3.07 11.63
CA GLN A 71 3.90 2.36 12.69
C GLN A 71 5.38 2.77 12.81
N GLN A 72 5.98 3.28 11.73
CA GLN A 72 7.37 3.76 11.73
C GLN A 72 7.48 5.22 12.18
N CYS A 73 6.43 6.02 11.97
CA CYS A 73 6.44 7.47 12.25
C CYS A 73 5.94 7.82 13.65
N PHE A 74 5.05 7.03 14.25
CA PHE A 74 4.37 7.38 15.50
C PHE A 74 4.65 6.37 16.63
N SER A 75 4.35 6.77 17.87
CA SER A 75 4.43 5.87 19.03
C SER A 75 3.34 4.81 18.99
N SER A 76 3.56 3.67 19.66
CA SER A 76 2.70 2.48 19.60
C SER A 76 1.25 2.66 20.09
N GLU A 77 0.95 3.73 20.81
CA GLU A 77 -0.42 4.05 21.25
C GLU A 77 -1.12 4.95 20.23
N TYR A 78 -0.35 5.83 19.59
CA TYR A 78 -0.85 6.82 18.65
C TYR A 78 -1.00 6.23 17.24
N ASP A 79 -0.08 5.37 16.80
CA ASP A 79 -0.18 4.62 15.54
C ASP A 79 -1.44 3.74 15.51
N GLN A 80 -1.74 3.01 16.59
CA GLN A 80 -2.91 2.15 16.72
C GLN A 80 -4.20 2.96 16.62
N ALA A 81 -4.23 4.16 17.22
CA ALA A 81 -5.38 5.04 17.14
C ALA A 81 -5.57 5.57 15.71
N ILE A 82 -4.50 6.00 15.02
CA ILE A 82 -4.55 6.44 13.62
C ILE A 82 -5.02 5.29 12.72
N ILE A 83 -4.35 4.14 12.77
CA ILE A 83 -4.66 2.97 11.94
C ILE A 83 -6.11 2.54 12.16
N ARG A 84 -6.58 2.50 13.41
CA ARG A 84 -7.97 2.16 13.70
C ARG A 84 -8.95 3.11 13.01
N ASN A 85 -8.76 4.43 13.14
CA ASN A 85 -9.67 5.40 12.51
C ASN A 85 -9.57 5.38 10.98
N VAL A 86 -8.38 5.17 10.41
CA VAL A 86 -8.19 4.98 8.96
C VAL A 86 -8.98 3.77 8.47
N LEU A 87 -8.82 2.62 9.12
CA LEU A 87 -9.50 1.39 8.70
C LEU A 87 -11.01 1.46 8.93
N GLU A 88 -11.49 2.11 9.99
CA GLU A 88 -12.93 2.36 10.18
C GLU A 88 -13.50 3.24 9.05
N ASN A 89 -12.81 4.31 8.68
CA ASN A 89 -13.22 5.19 7.58
C ASN A 89 -13.23 4.47 6.23
N VAL A 90 -12.20 3.69 5.91
CA VAL A 90 -12.14 2.91 4.67
C VAL A 90 -13.22 1.81 4.66
N ALA A 91 -13.39 1.09 5.76
CA ALA A 91 -14.40 0.03 5.87
C ALA A 91 -15.82 0.58 5.67
N LEU A 92 -16.12 1.74 6.28
CA LEU A 92 -17.39 2.43 6.09
C LEU A 92 -17.64 2.80 4.62
N LYS A 93 -16.65 3.39 3.94
CA LYS A 93 -16.76 3.78 2.52
C LYS A 93 -16.85 2.57 1.58
N GLY A 94 -16.16 1.48 1.90
CA GLY A 94 -16.17 0.23 1.13
C GLY A 94 -17.33 -0.71 1.43
N GLY A 95 -18.19 -0.40 2.42
CA GLY A 95 -19.32 -1.25 2.79
C GLY A 95 -18.92 -2.59 3.42
N VAL A 96 -17.74 -2.66 4.06
CA VAL A 96 -17.22 -3.86 4.74
C VAL A 96 -17.12 -3.63 6.25
N THR A 97 -16.91 -4.70 7.01
CA THR A 97 -16.66 -4.57 8.46
C THR A 97 -15.22 -4.12 8.72
N TYR A 98 -15.01 -3.42 9.83
CA TYR A 98 -13.66 -3.09 10.31
C TYR A 98 -12.83 -4.37 10.49
N GLU A 99 -13.42 -5.42 11.06
CA GLU A 99 -12.75 -6.67 11.38
C GLU A 99 -12.23 -7.38 10.12
N ASP A 100 -13.03 -7.40 9.05
CA ASP A 100 -12.64 -8.05 7.79
C ASP A 100 -11.56 -7.23 7.08
N LEU A 101 -11.70 -5.90 7.02
CA LEU A 101 -10.68 -5.05 6.42
C LEU A 101 -9.37 -5.12 7.20
N HIS A 102 -9.42 -5.02 8.53
CA HIS A 102 -8.25 -5.12 9.40
C HIS A 102 -7.52 -6.46 9.21
N ARG A 103 -8.26 -7.57 9.09
CA ARG A 103 -7.67 -8.90 8.82
C ARG A 103 -6.99 -8.94 7.45
N ALA A 104 -7.61 -8.36 6.42
CA ALA A 104 -7.07 -8.32 5.07
C ALA A 104 -5.80 -7.44 4.96
N VAL A 105 -5.82 -6.26 5.60
CA VAL A 105 -4.68 -5.35 5.69
C VAL A 105 -3.53 -6.02 6.44
N HIS A 106 -3.79 -6.61 7.61
CA HIS A 106 -2.75 -7.29 8.38
C HIS A 106 -2.14 -8.51 7.67
N SER A 107 -2.94 -9.23 6.89
CA SER A 107 -2.43 -10.29 6.01
C SER A 107 -1.51 -9.72 4.92
N SER A 108 -1.85 -8.56 4.38
CA SER A 108 -1.07 -7.86 3.36
C SER A 108 0.23 -7.28 3.93
N GLU A 109 0.24 -6.73 5.14
CA GLU A 109 1.46 -6.30 5.85
C GLU A 109 2.46 -7.47 6.00
N LYS A 110 1.97 -8.62 6.48
CA LYS A 110 2.79 -9.84 6.62
C LYS A 110 3.34 -10.31 5.28
N PHE A 111 2.53 -10.21 4.23
CA PHE A 111 2.96 -10.59 2.89
C PHE A 111 4.03 -9.64 2.36
N ILE A 112 3.83 -8.32 2.47
CA ILE A 112 4.82 -7.29 2.11
C ILE A 112 6.13 -7.56 2.85
N ALA A 113 6.10 -7.70 4.17
CA ALA A 113 7.30 -7.98 4.97
C ALA A 113 8.03 -9.25 4.52
N LYS A 114 7.28 -10.31 4.19
CA LYS A 114 7.85 -11.58 3.72
C LYS A 114 8.57 -11.42 2.38
N VAL A 115 7.96 -10.78 1.39
CA VAL A 115 8.57 -10.63 0.05
C VAL A 115 9.68 -9.57 0.06
N ASN A 116 9.61 -8.61 0.98
CA ASN A 116 10.57 -7.52 1.07
C ASN A 116 11.92 -7.93 1.71
N HIS A 117 11.93 -8.97 2.55
CA HIS A 117 13.13 -9.44 3.24
C HIS A 117 14.35 -9.60 2.29
N PRO A 118 15.55 -9.12 2.67
CA PRO A 118 15.92 -8.49 3.95
C PRO A 118 15.71 -6.97 4.03
N SER A 119 15.17 -6.34 2.97
CA SER A 119 14.91 -4.89 2.97
C SER A 119 13.80 -4.51 3.96
N LYS A 120 13.89 -3.28 4.46
CA LYS A 120 12.85 -2.62 5.28
C LYS A 120 12.18 -1.45 4.57
N ASN A 121 12.61 -1.11 3.35
CA ASN A 121 12.04 -0.01 2.58
C ASN A 121 10.60 -0.37 2.16
N ILE A 122 9.62 0.42 2.61
CA ILE A 122 8.19 0.13 2.40
C ILE A 122 7.83 0.17 0.92
N LEU A 123 8.26 1.20 0.19
CA LEU A 123 7.99 1.37 -1.25
C LEU A 123 8.46 0.15 -2.05
N TYR A 124 9.70 -0.28 -1.79
CA TYR A 124 10.27 -1.49 -2.39
C TYR A 124 9.48 -2.76 -2.06
N GLY A 125 8.94 -2.82 -0.84
CA GLY A 125 8.03 -3.88 -0.41
C GLY A 125 6.71 -3.89 -1.17
N MET A 126 6.13 -2.72 -1.47
CA MET A 126 4.91 -2.59 -2.28
C MET A 126 5.13 -3.12 -3.69
N SER A 127 6.20 -2.69 -4.35
CA SER A 127 6.51 -3.10 -5.72
C SER A 127 6.71 -4.61 -5.83
N LYS A 128 7.42 -5.21 -4.86
CA LYS A 128 7.52 -6.66 -4.77
C LYS A 128 6.17 -7.32 -4.52
N ALA A 129 5.36 -6.77 -3.60
CA ALA A 129 4.07 -7.35 -3.30
C ALA A 129 3.14 -7.36 -4.52
N ILE A 130 3.11 -6.28 -5.31
CA ILE A 130 2.39 -6.21 -6.58
C ILE A 130 2.95 -7.24 -7.55
N PHE A 131 4.27 -7.28 -7.75
CA PHE A 131 4.91 -8.26 -8.62
C PHE A 131 4.47 -9.71 -8.33
N TYR A 132 4.43 -10.10 -7.05
CA TYR A 132 4.00 -11.44 -6.65
C TYR A 132 2.49 -11.65 -6.68
N LYS A 133 1.67 -10.66 -6.27
CA LYS A 133 0.20 -10.80 -6.21
C LYS A 133 -0.45 -10.84 -7.60
N TYR A 134 0.17 -10.20 -8.59
CA TYR A 134 -0.23 -10.26 -9.99
C TYR A 134 0.51 -11.33 -10.79
N ASN A 135 1.31 -12.18 -10.12
CA ASN A 135 2.05 -13.30 -10.73
C ASN A 135 2.90 -12.87 -11.95
N LEU A 136 3.54 -11.70 -11.85
CA LEU A 136 4.20 -11.06 -12.99
C LEU A 136 5.44 -11.82 -13.46
N SER A 137 5.99 -12.71 -12.62
CA SER A 137 7.17 -13.51 -12.97
C SER A 137 6.96 -14.39 -14.21
N GLN A 138 5.73 -14.83 -14.47
CA GLN A 138 5.42 -15.70 -15.62
C GLN A 138 5.64 -15.02 -16.98
N PHE A 139 5.65 -13.70 -16.99
CA PHE A 139 5.72 -12.87 -18.20
C PHE A 139 7.15 -12.40 -18.49
N GLN A 140 8.13 -12.76 -17.66
CA GLN A 140 9.52 -12.38 -17.85
C GLN A 140 10.30 -13.39 -18.68
N VAL A 141 11.50 -12.99 -19.10
CA VAL A 141 12.49 -13.91 -19.70
C VAL A 141 12.83 -15.06 -18.75
N GLU A 142 13.24 -16.20 -19.33
CA GLU A 142 13.40 -17.47 -18.62
C GLU A 142 14.26 -17.38 -17.36
N TYR A 143 15.34 -16.59 -17.39
CA TYR A 143 16.23 -16.38 -16.26
C TYR A 143 15.47 -15.86 -15.02
N PHE A 144 14.78 -14.72 -15.13
CA PHE A 144 14.05 -14.12 -14.01
C PHE A 144 12.82 -14.94 -13.60
N ARG A 145 12.14 -15.55 -14.59
CA ARG A 145 11.00 -16.44 -14.33
C ARG A 145 11.39 -17.65 -13.46
N LYS A 146 12.52 -18.29 -13.74
CA LYS A 146 13.03 -19.43 -12.94
C LYS A 146 13.38 -19.04 -11.51
N LEU A 147 13.89 -17.82 -11.32
CA LEU A 147 14.23 -17.29 -10.00
C LEU A 147 13.01 -16.80 -9.22
N ASN A 148 11.85 -16.66 -9.88
CA ASN A 148 10.66 -16.00 -9.35
C ASN A 148 11.01 -14.63 -8.75
N SER A 149 11.84 -13.86 -9.47
CA SER A 149 12.33 -12.55 -9.04
C SER A 149 12.08 -11.49 -10.12
N PRO A 150 11.70 -10.28 -9.71
CA PRO A 150 11.45 -9.19 -10.65
C PRO A 150 12.73 -8.79 -11.38
N ASN A 151 12.59 -8.38 -12.65
CA ASN A 151 13.66 -7.71 -13.38
C ASN A 151 13.95 -6.38 -12.65
N PRO A 152 15.21 -6.07 -12.29
CA PRO A 152 15.54 -4.87 -11.54
C PRO A 152 15.09 -3.56 -12.20
N ILE A 153 15.10 -3.49 -13.54
CA ILE A 153 14.68 -2.29 -14.29
C ILE A 153 13.17 -2.11 -14.15
N PHE A 154 12.41 -3.19 -14.35
CA PHE A 154 10.96 -3.18 -14.14
C PHE A 154 10.61 -2.80 -12.70
N LEU A 155 11.30 -3.40 -11.73
CA LEU A 155 11.04 -3.15 -10.32
C LEU A 155 11.28 -1.68 -9.96
N LYS A 156 12.36 -1.08 -10.45
CA LYS A 156 12.61 0.36 -10.26
C LYS A 156 11.52 1.22 -10.88
N ARG A 157 11.09 0.92 -12.11
CA ARG A 157 9.99 1.66 -12.76
C ARG A 157 8.69 1.56 -11.96
N LEU A 158 8.44 0.39 -11.37
CA LEU A 158 7.29 0.17 -10.50
C LEU A 158 7.45 0.93 -9.17
N ASP A 159 8.63 0.95 -8.55
CA ASP A 159 8.92 1.78 -7.37
C ASP A 159 8.60 3.25 -7.65
N ASP A 160 9.12 3.80 -8.75
CA ASP A 160 8.91 5.19 -9.16
C ASP A 160 7.42 5.50 -9.40
N ALA A 161 6.67 4.54 -9.97
CA ALA A 161 5.23 4.69 -10.21
C ALA A 161 4.39 4.62 -8.92
N LEU A 162 4.90 3.97 -7.88
CA LEU A 162 4.15 3.70 -6.65
C LEU A 162 4.39 4.73 -5.53
N GLU A 163 5.35 5.63 -5.72
CA GLU A 163 5.74 6.61 -4.71
C GLU A 163 4.55 7.47 -4.24
N CYS A 164 3.68 7.88 -5.18
CA CYS A 164 2.53 8.73 -4.88
C CYS A 164 1.44 8.07 -4.02
N PHE A 165 1.45 6.75 -3.85
CA PHE A 165 0.48 6.03 -3.01
C PHE A 165 0.95 5.91 -1.54
N LEU A 166 2.16 6.34 -1.21
CA LEU A 166 2.64 6.46 0.16
C LEU A 166 2.45 7.89 0.67
N TRP A 167 1.65 8.03 1.72
CA TRP A 167 1.47 9.32 2.37
C TRP A 167 2.73 9.69 3.17
N ASN A 168 3.10 10.97 3.15
CA ASN A 168 4.20 11.47 3.96
C ASN A 168 3.76 11.67 5.42
N TRP A 169 3.72 10.57 6.18
CA TRP A 169 3.32 10.59 7.60
C TRP A 169 4.31 11.35 8.50
N GLU A 170 5.56 11.54 8.07
CA GLU A 170 6.58 12.27 8.84
C GLU A 170 6.26 13.76 8.99
N ASP A 171 5.56 14.36 8.02
CA ASP A 171 5.11 15.75 8.10
C ASP A 171 4.10 15.97 9.25
N HIS A 172 3.50 14.89 9.75
CA HIS A 172 2.51 14.91 10.82
C HIS A 172 3.02 14.31 12.14
N SER A 173 4.24 13.76 12.19
CA SER A 173 4.82 13.16 13.41
C SER A 173 5.55 14.15 14.32
N ASN A 174 5.86 15.35 13.82
CA ASN A 174 6.61 16.39 14.54
C ASN A 174 5.76 17.53 15.15
N ASN A 175 4.43 17.36 15.24
CA ASN A 175 3.52 18.33 15.88
C ASN A 175 2.85 17.77 17.13
#